data_AF-A0A7W3X8F4-F1
#
_entry.id   AF-A0A7W3X8F4-F1
#
_cell.length_a   1.000
_cell.length_b   1.000
_cell.length_c   1.000
_cell.angle_alpha   90.00
_cell.angle_beta   90.00
_cell.angle_gamma   90.00
#
_symmetry.space_group_name_H-M   'P 1'
#
loop_
_entity.id
_entity.type
_entity.pdbx_description
1 polymer ?
#
loop_
_entity_poly.entity_id
_entity_poly.type
_entity_poly.pdbx_seq_one_letter_code
_entity_poly.pdbx_strand_id
1 'polypeptide(L)'
;MAGTVNIKRLLAISDARFQGELLASAKKAGKIHTQFTLPSAWKNNSPQKLMTLEKNPHFSPFPLGSDFDETEQQLINALTKMKGAMASPQTLLYHLLASLLPQQESNETQLCLERMGLSAPQGLKNKMLARLLVRFLN
;
A
#
# COMPACT_ATOMS: atom_id res chain seq x y z
N MET A 1 30.96 -23.98 1.00
CA MET A 1 30.14 -23.54 2.17
C MET A 1 29.20 -22.36 1.88
N ALA A 2 29.40 -21.54 0.85
CA ALA A 2 28.48 -20.42 0.51
C ALA A 2 27.05 -20.86 0.09
N GLY A 3 26.91 -21.99 -0.62
CA GLY A 3 25.60 -22.47 -1.09
C GLY A 3 24.61 -22.88 0.01
N THR A 4 25.12 -23.32 1.17
CA THR A 4 24.28 -23.77 2.30
C THR A 4 23.64 -22.62 3.07
N VAL A 5 24.30 -21.45 3.10
CA VAL A 5 23.71 -20.26 3.72
C VAL A 5 22.56 -19.72 2.86
N ASN A 6 22.70 -19.77 1.54
CA ASN A 6 21.68 -19.28 0.60
C ASN A 6 20.39 -20.11 0.67
N ILE A 7 20.49 -21.44 0.68
CA ILE A 7 19.29 -22.29 0.73
C ILE A 7 18.53 -22.17 2.06
N LYS A 8 19.25 -21.95 3.18
CA LYS A 8 18.61 -21.67 4.48
C LYS A 8 17.81 -20.37 4.44
N ARG A 9 18.36 -19.32 3.82
CA ARG A 9 17.66 -18.03 3.66
C ARG A 9 16.44 -18.15 2.75
N LEU A 10 16.55 -18.89 1.64
CA LEU A 10 15.42 -19.17 0.76
C LEU A 10 14.31 -19.92 1.49
N LEU A 11 14.65 -20.94 2.29
CA LEU A 11 13.68 -21.66 3.13
C LEU A 11 12.98 -20.72 4.13
N ALA A 12 13.71 -19.76 4.71
CA ALA A 12 13.15 -18.82 5.69
C ALA A 12 12.08 -17.87 5.09
N ILE A 13 12.24 -17.49 3.82
CA ILE A 13 11.31 -16.56 3.12
C ILE A 13 10.30 -17.29 2.22
N SER A 14 10.38 -18.62 2.10
CA SER A 14 9.44 -19.41 1.31
C SER A 14 8.11 -19.56 2.03
N ASP A 15 7.03 -19.68 1.27
CA ASP A 15 5.71 -20.04 1.81
C ASP A 15 5.80 -21.39 2.54
N ALA A 16 5.27 -21.42 3.76
CA ALA A 16 5.30 -22.56 4.67
C ALA A 16 4.78 -23.85 4.04
N ARG A 17 3.83 -23.75 3.10
CA ARG A 17 3.25 -24.90 2.37
C ARG A 17 4.27 -25.62 1.49
N PHE A 18 5.32 -24.92 1.01
CA PHE A 18 6.33 -25.47 0.12
C PHE A 18 7.68 -25.75 0.79
N GLN A 19 7.88 -25.26 2.02
CA GLN A 19 9.16 -25.39 2.73
C GLN A 19 9.59 -26.86 2.93
N GLY A 20 8.65 -27.78 3.13
CA GLY A 20 8.94 -29.21 3.32
C GLY A 20 9.55 -29.85 2.06
N GLU A 21 8.90 -29.65 0.91
CA GLU A 21 9.38 -30.15 -0.38
C GLU A 21 10.70 -29.51 -0.79
N LEU A 22 10.84 -28.19 -0.58
CA LEU A 22 12.08 -27.47 -0.84
C LEU A 22 13.24 -27.99 0.03
N LEU A 23 12.99 -28.28 1.31
CA LEU A 23 13.99 -28.85 2.21
C LEU A 23 14.41 -30.25 1.77
N ALA A 24 13.47 -31.11 1.38
CA ALA A 24 13.76 -32.45 0.89
C ALA A 24 14.64 -32.40 -0.37
N SER A 25 14.28 -31.55 -1.33
CA SER A 25 15.05 -31.32 -2.56
C SER A 25 16.45 -30.78 -2.26
N ALA A 26 16.56 -29.81 -1.34
CA ALA A 26 17.86 -29.26 -0.91
C ALA A 26 18.77 -30.30 -0.26
N LYS A 27 18.22 -31.21 0.55
CA LYS A 27 18.97 -32.32 1.15
C LYS A 27 19.45 -33.30 0.09
N LYS A 28 18.56 -33.71 -0.82
CA LYS A 28 18.90 -34.62 -1.92
C LYS A 28 20.00 -34.07 -2.82
N ALA A 29 19.97 -32.75 -3.09
CA ALA A 29 20.98 -32.07 -3.90
C ALA A 29 22.28 -31.73 -3.14
N GLY A 30 22.42 -32.13 -1.87
CA GLY A 30 23.59 -31.81 -1.04
C GLY A 30 23.79 -30.32 -0.76
N LYS A 31 22.75 -29.49 -0.96
CA LYS A 31 22.83 -28.04 -0.74
C LYS A 31 22.70 -27.67 0.74
N ILE A 32 22.09 -28.53 1.55
CA ILE A 32 21.91 -28.36 2.99
C ILE A 32 22.24 -29.64 3.75
N HIS A 33 22.67 -29.51 5.01
CA HIS A 33 22.96 -30.65 5.87
C HIS A 33 21.72 -31.54 6.05
N THR A 34 21.91 -32.85 5.99
CA THR A 34 20.82 -33.85 6.06
C THR A 34 20.04 -33.78 7.38
N GLN A 35 20.72 -33.42 8.48
CA GLN A 35 20.11 -33.24 9.80
C GLN A 35 19.51 -31.84 10.02
N PHE A 36 19.57 -30.93 9.03
CA PHE A 36 18.94 -29.61 9.19
C PHE A 36 17.41 -29.75 9.33
N THR A 37 16.87 -29.00 10.28
CA THR A 37 15.44 -28.87 10.55
C THR A 37 15.02 -27.41 10.43
N LEU A 38 13.78 -27.17 10.01
CA LEU A 38 13.22 -25.83 9.91
C LEU A 38 12.95 -25.27 11.31
N PRO A 39 13.53 -24.10 11.67
CA PRO A 39 13.15 -23.37 12.87
C PRO A 39 11.64 -23.06 12.88
N SER A 40 11.01 -23.16 14.05
CA SER A 40 9.57 -22.94 14.20
C SER A 40 9.12 -21.56 13.71
N ALA A 41 9.96 -20.53 13.89
CA ALA A 41 9.69 -19.16 13.44
C ALA A 41 9.48 -19.05 11.92
N TRP A 42 10.08 -19.93 11.11
CA TRP A 42 10.01 -19.87 9.65
C TRP A 42 8.73 -20.50 9.10
N LYS A 43 8.07 -21.35 9.89
CA LYS A 43 6.89 -22.15 9.45
C LYS A 43 5.60 -21.35 9.39
N ASN A 44 5.62 -20.06 9.73
CA ASN A 44 4.45 -19.19 9.78
C ASN A 44 4.35 -18.24 8.59
N ASN A 45 5.23 -18.36 7.59
CA ASN A 45 5.12 -17.58 6.37
C ASN A 45 4.02 -18.18 5.47
N SER A 46 2.75 -17.90 5.77
CA SER A 46 1.59 -18.37 5.01
C SER A 46 0.72 -17.19 4.56
N PRO A 47 -0.05 -17.33 3.46
CA PRO A 47 -0.95 -16.28 3.00
C PRO A 47 -1.90 -15.80 4.11
N GLN A 48 -2.42 -16.73 4.91
CA GLN A 48 -3.32 -16.42 6.03
C GLN A 48 -2.63 -15.55 7.08
N LYS A 49 -1.36 -15.85 7.41
CA LYS A 49 -0.60 -15.03 8.37
C LYS A 49 -0.31 -13.65 7.79
N LEU A 50 0.06 -13.57 6.52
CA LEU A 50 0.36 -12.30 5.85
C LEU A 50 -0.86 -11.36 5.82
N MET A 51 -2.06 -11.89 5.55
CA MET A 51 -3.30 -11.11 5.59
C MET A 51 -3.58 -10.49 6.98
N THR A 52 -3.14 -11.14 8.07
CA THR A 52 -3.25 -10.53 9.42
C THR A 52 -2.31 -9.35 9.63
N LEU A 53 -1.24 -9.25 8.83
CA LEU A 53 -0.25 -8.17 8.92
C LEU A 53 -0.62 -6.97 8.06
N GLU A 54 -1.49 -7.10 7.05
CA GLU A 54 -1.93 -5.97 6.20
C GLU A 54 -2.53 -4.81 7.00
N LYS A 55 -3.11 -5.10 8.18
CA LYS A 55 -3.69 -4.09 9.07
C LYS A 55 -2.71 -3.56 10.12
N ASN A 56 -1.42 -3.87 10.00
CA ASN A 56 -0.43 -3.43 10.97
C ASN A 56 -0.17 -1.93 10.82
N PRO A 57 -0.43 -1.11 11.86
CA PRO A 57 -0.25 0.35 11.79
C PRO A 57 1.22 0.77 11.65
N HIS A 58 2.17 -0.14 11.82
CA HIS A 58 3.59 0.13 11.63
C HIS A 58 4.05 0.07 10.17
N PHE A 59 3.19 -0.38 9.25
CA PHE A 59 3.51 -0.35 7.83
C PHE A 59 3.22 1.03 7.24
N SER A 60 4.22 1.55 6.52
CA SER A 60 4.02 2.68 5.61
C SER A 60 2.97 2.30 4.54
N PRO A 61 2.20 3.27 4.00
CA PRO A 61 1.26 3.01 2.91
C PRO A 61 1.88 2.28 1.70
N PHE A 62 3.18 2.48 1.46
CA PHE A 62 3.95 1.82 0.40
C PHE A 62 5.15 1.05 1.00
N PRO A 63 4.92 -0.13 1.61
CA PRO A 63 5.94 -0.82 2.41
C PRO A 63 7.06 -1.44 1.57
N LEU A 64 6.85 -1.60 0.26
CA LEU A 64 7.85 -2.10 -0.69
C LEU A 64 8.53 -0.97 -1.47
N GLY A 65 8.30 0.28 -1.06
CA GLY A 65 8.66 1.46 -1.84
C GLY A 65 7.60 1.81 -2.88
N SER A 66 7.74 2.98 -3.46
CA SER A 66 6.91 3.50 -4.53
C SER A 66 7.72 4.45 -5.37
N ASP A 67 7.43 4.49 -6.68
CA ASP A 67 7.95 5.52 -7.58
C ASP A 67 7.18 6.84 -7.43
N PHE A 68 6.12 6.88 -6.62
CA PHE A 68 5.34 8.07 -6.35
C PHE A 68 6.04 9.01 -5.38
N ASP A 69 6.12 10.28 -5.75
CA ASP A 69 6.53 11.33 -4.83
C ASP A 69 5.47 11.61 -3.75
N GLU A 70 5.80 12.45 -2.77
CA GLU A 70 4.89 12.77 -1.65
C GLU A 70 3.56 13.37 -2.12
N THR A 71 3.58 14.19 -3.19
CA THR A 71 2.37 14.80 -3.75
C THR A 71 1.48 13.74 -4.40
N GLU A 72 2.08 12.83 -5.16
CA GLU A 72 1.37 11.74 -5.82
C GLU A 72 0.77 10.76 -4.80
N GLN A 73 1.49 10.46 -3.72
CA GLN A 73 0.97 9.62 -2.64
C GLN A 73 -0.25 10.26 -1.94
N GLN A 74 -0.21 11.58 -1.69
CA GLN A 74 -1.36 12.32 -1.16
C GLN A 74 -2.55 12.29 -2.13
N LEU A 75 -2.30 12.51 -3.42
CA LEU A 75 -3.33 12.46 -4.46
C LEU A 75 -3.97 11.07 -4.57
N ILE A 76 -3.19 9.99 -4.55
CA ILE A 76 -3.72 8.62 -4.60
C ILE A 76 -4.68 8.37 -3.44
N ASN A 77 -4.30 8.78 -2.24
CA ASN A 77 -5.16 8.65 -1.07
C ASN A 77 -6.45 9.46 -1.22
N ALA A 78 -6.34 10.75 -1.57
CA ALA A 78 -7.47 11.64 -1.75
C ALA A 78 -8.43 11.16 -2.84
N LEU A 79 -7.91 10.77 -4.00
CA LEU A 79 -8.69 10.27 -5.14
C LEU A 79 -9.36 8.92 -4.83
N THR A 80 -8.70 8.05 -4.06
CA THR A 80 -9.29 6.78 -3.62
C THR A 80 -10.49 7.01 -2.70
N LYS A 81 -10.35 7.91 -1.72
CA LYS A 81 -11.46 8.34 -0.84
C LYS A 81 -12.59 8.97 -1.64
N MET A 82 -12.26 9.86 -2.58
CA MET A 82 -13.22 10.54 -3.44
C MET A 82 -14.00 9.55 -4.32
N LYS A 83 -13.31 8.57 -4.92
CA LYS A 83 -13.95 7.48 -5.67
C LYS A 83 -14.92 6.67 -4.80
N GLY A 84 -14.53 6.37 -3.56
CA GLY A 84 -15.40 5.70 -2.58
C GLY A 84 -16.65 6.53 -2.24
N ALA A 85 -16.48 7.83 -2.00
CA ALA A 85 -17.59 8.73 -1.70
C ALA A 85 -18.59 8.88 -2.86
N MET A 86 -18.12 8.77 -4.11
CA MET A 86 -18.95 8.79 -5.31
C MET A 86 -19.78 7.51 -5.49
N ALA A 87 -19.49 6.43 -4.76
CA ALA A 87 -20.23 5.17 -4.88
C ALA A 87 -21.64 5.24 -4.28
N SER A 88 -21.94 6.22 -3.41
CA SER A 88 -23.28 6.44 -2.85
C SER A 88 -23.74 7.88 -3.07
N PRO A 89 -24.99 8.10 -3.54
CA PRO A 89 -25.53 9.44 -3.74
C PRO A 89 -25.59 10.27 -2.45
N GLN A 90 -25.87 9.62 -1.31
CA GLN A 90 -25.96 10.29 0.00
C GLN A 90 -24.60 10.79 0.48
N THR A 91 -23.56 9.96 0.37
CA THR A 91 -22.19 10.33 0.74
C THR A 91 -21.66 11.41 -0.19
N LEU A 92 -21.93 11.30 -1.49
CA LEU A 92 -21.54 12.31 -2.46
C LEU A 92 -22.17 13.67 -2.13
N LEU A 93 -23.49 13.70 -1.86
CA LEU A 93 -24.18 14.93 -1.50
C LEU A 93 -23.60 15.55 -0.22
N TYR A 94 -23.35 14.75 0.80
CA TYR A 94 -22.72 15.20 2.04
C TYR A 94 -21.35 15.86 1.77
N HIS A 95 -20.49 15.20 0.99
CA HIS A 95 -19.15 15.75 0.67
C HIS A 95 -19.21 16.99 -0.21
N LEU A 96 -20.17 17.07 -1.14
CA LEU A 96 -20.40 18.26 -1.96
C LEU A 96 -20.89 19.45 -1.13
N LEU A 97 -21.77 19.23 -0.15
CA LEU A 97 -22.21 20.29 0.76
C LEU A 97 -21.07 20.72 1.68
N ALA A 98 -20.31 19.75 2.19
CA ALA A 98 -19.16 20.02 3.07
C ALA A 98 -18.02 20.77 2.35
N SER A 99 -17.84 20.57 1.05
CA SER A 99 -16.81 21.28 0.27
C SER A 99 -17.15 22.74 -0.05
N LEU A 100 -18.35 23.21 0.33
CA LEU A 100 -18.71 24.62 0.26
C LEU A 100 -18.23 25.43 1.48
N LEU A 101 -17.88 24.75 2.59
CA LEU A 101 -17.31 25.43 3.75
C LEU A 101 -15.87 25.89 3.44
N PRO A 102 -15.40 27.00 4.05
CA PRO A 102 -14.01 27.42 3.95
C PRO A 102 -13.09 26.28 4.39
N GLN A 103 -12.12 25.94 3.55
CA GLN A 103 -11.07 24.99 3.89
C GLN A 103 -9.73 25.69 3.93
N GLN A 104 -8.88 25.22 4.82
CA GLN A 104 -7.51 25.69 4.88
C GLN A 104 -6.74 25.08 3.71
N GLU A 105 -6.18 25.93 2.87
CA GLU A 105 -5.28 25.52 1.79
C GLU A 105 -3.85 25.56 2.33
N SER A 106 -3.22 24.39 2.39
CA SER A 106 -1.79 24.26 2.69
C SER A 106 -0.98 24.34 1.39
N ASN A 107 0.33 24.62 1.49
CA ASN A 107 1.23 24.57 0.34
C ASN A 107 1.19 23.21 -0.37
N GLU A 108 1.07 22.11 0.38
CA GLU A 108 0.94 20.75 -0.16
C GLU A 108 -0.35 20.57 -0.98
N THR A 109 -1.45 21.17 -0.51
CA THR A 109 -2.73 21.17 -1.22
C THR A 109 -2.60 21.90 -2.57
N GLN A 110 -1.87 23.02 -2.59
CA GLN A 110 -1.62 23.77 -3.82
C GLN A 110 -0.79 22.96 -4.83
N LEU A 111 0.25 22.24 -4.37
CA LEU A 111 1.04 21.34 -5.22
C LEU A 111 0.18 20.21 -5.80
N CYS A 112 -0.73 19.64 -5.01
CA CYS A 112 -1.68 18.64 -5.47
C CYS A 112 -2.64 19.20 -6.54
N LEU A 113 -3.17 20.41 -6.32
CA LEU A 113 -4.04 21.08 -7.29
C LEU A 113 -3.30 21.39 -8.59
N GLU A 114 -2.05 21.84 -8.51
CA GLU A 114 -1.21 22.08 -9.69
C GLU A 114 -0.97 20.80 -10.50
N ARG A 115 -0.60 19.70 -9.82
CA ARG A 115 -0.43 18.38 -10.47
C ARG A 115 -1.69 17.91 -11.20
N MET A 116 -2.87 18.23 -10.65
CA MET A 116 -4.17 17.88 -11.24
C MET A 116 -4.67 18.89 -12.29
N GLY A 117 -3.93 19.97 -12.58
CA GLY A 117 -4.39 21.04 -13.47
C GLY A 117 -5.57 21.84 -12.92
N LEU A 118 -5.72 21.89 -11.60
CA LEU A 118 -6.83 22.50 -10.86
C LEU A 118 -6.40 23.71 -10.02
N SER A 119 -5.18 24.24 -10.20
CA SER A 119 -4.69 25.44 -9.51
C SER A 119 -5.45 26.72 -9.90
N ALA A 120 -5.93 26.81 -11.15
CA ALA A 120 -6.76 27.91 -11.64
C ALA A 120 -8.00 27.35 -12.40
N PRO A 121 -8.97 26.75 -11.68
CA PRO A 121 -10.04 26.00 -12.30
C PRO A 121 -11.04 26.91 -13.01
N GLN A 122 -11.20 26.70 -14.33
CA GLN A 122 -12.19 27.41 -15.14
C GLN A 122 -13.49 26.62 -15.28
N GLY A 123 -14.63 27.31 -15.19
CA GLY A 123 -15.97 26.71 -15.26
C GLY A 123 -16.45 26.07 -13.95
N LEU A 124 -17.77 25.88 -13.85
CA LEU A 124 -18.41 25.40 -12.61
C LEU A 124 -17.95 23.98 -12.23
N LYS A 125 -17.78 23.09 -13.22
CA LYS A 125 -17.36 21.70 -13.01
C LYS A 125 -15.97 21.61 -12.37
N ASN A 126 -14.97 22.29 -12.93
CA ASN A 126 -13.60 22.23 -12.42
C ASN A 126 -13.48 22.92 -11.06
N LYS A 127 -14.26 23.99 -10.81
CA LYS A 127 -14.34 24.61 -9.48
C LYS A 127 -14.88 23.66 -8.43
N MET A 128 -15.94 22.90 -8.75
CA MET A 128 -16.46 21.86 -7.85
C MET A 128 -15.46 20.73 -7.64
N LEU A 129 -14.78 20.27 -8.70
CA LEU A 129 -13.74 19.24 -8.58
C LEU A 129 -12.56 19.70 -7.71
N ALA A 130 -12.08 20.93 -7.88
CA ALA A 130 -11.02 21.49 -7.04
C ALA A 130 -11.44 21.54 -5.56
N ARG A 131 -12.64 22.05 -5.26
CA ARG A 131 -13.17 22.08 -3.88
C ARG A 131 -13.32 20.69 -3.28
N LEU A 132 -13.82 19.73 -4.06
CA LEU A 132 -13.95 18.36 -3.60
C LEU A 132 -12.57 17.73 -3.35
N LEU A 133 -11.59 17.99 -4.21
CA LEU A 133 -10.23 17.50 -4.01
C LEU A 133 -9.59 18.08 -2.74
N VAL A 134 -9.70 19.39 -2.50
CA VAL A 134 -9.26 20.04 -1.25
C VAL A 134 -9.96 19.43 -0.02
N ARG A 135 -11.20 18.96 -0.16
CA ARG A 135 -11.92 18.24 0.90
C ARG A 135 -11.32 16.89 1.26
N PHE A 136 -10.75 16.18 0.29
CA PHE A 136 -10.16 14.85 0.50
C PHE A 136 -8.65 14.87 0.78
N LEU A 137 -7.99 16.00 0.52
CA LEU A 137 -6.59 16.24 0.88
C LEU A 137 -6.42 16.64 2.36
N ASN A 138 -7.44 17.27 2.94
CA ASN A 138 -7.50 17.65 4.36
C ASN A 138 -8.05 16.54 5.27
#